data_AF-A0A2W4MF25-F1
#
_entry.id   AF-A0A2W4MF25-F1
#
_cell.length_a   1.000
_cell.length_b   1.000
_cell.length_c   1.000
_cell.angle_alpha   90.00
_cell.angle_beta   90.00
_cell.angle_gamma   90.00
#
_symmetry.space_group_name_H-M   'P 1'
#
loop_
_entity.id
_entity.type
_entity.pdbx_description
1 polymer ?
#
loop_
_entity_poly.entity_id
_entity_poly.type
_entity_poly.pdbx_seq_one_letter_code
_entity_poly.pdbx_strand_id
1 'polypeptide(L)'
;MSAGALALAISSFVVRPAAAADLSACGNIHVEAEAKCDLVDVKLCDVECQNLSFEAACHAEGYAECSGTCSGHASAVCTASCDIDACTAQCDVDPPSFDCQANCAVECTGNCSAECAARCSNDSACRADCEGVCEATCQGDCKAACSATPPSANCRAKCQASCEGQCRVESNLACQMSCQSDFQAGCEARLRGGCTAECTSPRGVVKCDGQYVDHGGNAQECLDAIAAWKNAVNVSASGSASGSCKNGKCEGRAEGKASVSCAIGRDRDPGSATGLAFLAFGMAGVAYRRLRRR
;
A
#
# COMPACT_ATOMS: atom_id res chain seq x y z
N MET A 1 -27.61 -18.25 -68.54
CA MET A 1 -27.70 -18.89 -67.21
C MET A 1 -26.34 -19.50 -66.93
N SER A 2 -25.50 -18.79 -66.17
CA SER A 2 -24.17 -19.29 -65.79
C SER A 2 -23.94 -18.85 -64.34
N ALA A 3 -24.12 -19.78 -63.40
CA ALA A 3 -23.87 -19.56 -61.99
C ALA A 3 -22.43 -20.01 -61.69
N GLY A 4 -21.56 -19.05 -61.34
CA GLY A 4 -20.20 -19.31 -60.86
C GLY A 4 -20.22 -19.44 -59.34
N ALA A 5 -19.81 -20.61 -58.83
CA ALA A 5 -19.62 -20.85 -57.41
C ALA A 5 -18.25 -20.32 -56.96
N LEU A 6 -18.25 -19.34 -56.05
CA LEU A 6 -17.06 -18.79 -55.42
C LEU A 6 -16.82 -19.56 -54.10
N ALA A 7 -15.76 -20.36 -54.03
CA ALA A 7 -15.36 -21.08 -52.82
C ALA A 7 -14.46 -20.17 -51.96
N LEU A 8 -14.95 -19.78 -50.78
CA LEU A 8 -14.18 -19.07 -49.75
C LEU A 8 -13.43 -20.09 -48.89
N ALA A 9 -12.11 -20.15 -49.05
CA ALA A 9 -11.22 -20.90 -48.16
C ALA A 9 -11.03 -20.11 -46.85
N ILE A 10 -11.58 -20.65 -45.75
CA ILE A 10 -11.38 -20.11 -44.40
C ILE A 10 -10.09 -20.71 -43.85
N SER A 11 -9.01 -19.93 -43.86
CA SER A 11 -7.75 -20.29 -43.21
C SER A 11 -7.90 -20.15 -41.69
N SER A 12 -7.95 -21.28 -40.99
CA SER A 12 -7.94 -21.36 -39.53
C SER A 12 -6.57 -20.94 -38.98
N PHE A 13 -6.44 -19.70 -38.52
CA PHE A 13 -5.29 -19.27 -37.72
C PHE A 13 -5.39 -19.88 -36.32
N VAL A 14 -4.46 -20.78 -35.99
CA VAL A 14 -4.27 -21.29 -34.63
C VAL A 14 -3.57 -20.21 -33.82
N VAL A 15 -4.33 -19.48 -33.00
CA VAL A 15 -3.77 -18.55 -32.01
C VAL A 15 -3.27 -19.39 -30.84
N ARG A 16 -1.94 -19.48 -30.67
CA ARG A 16 -1.35 -20.02 -29.44
C ARG A 16 -1.53 -19.00 -28.32
N PRO A 17 -2.01 -19.38 -27.12
CA PRO A 17 -2.05 -18.46 -25.98
C PRO A 17 -0.62 -18.09 -25.60
N ALA A 18 -0.36 -16.78 -25.46
CA ALA A 18 0.83 -16.29 -24.78
C ALA A 18 0.62 -16.51 -23.28
N ALA A 19 1.53 -17.23 -22.63
CA ALA A 19 1.54 -17.31 -21.17
C ALA A 19 1.65 -15.89 -20.62
N ALA A 20 0.79 -15.52 -19.66
CA ALA A 20 0.99 -14.30 -18.91
C ALA A 20 2.36 -14.42 -18.23
N ALA A 21 3.30 -13.56 -18.62
CA ALA A 21 4.61 -13.51 -17.98
C ALA A 21 4.37 -13.19 -16.50
N ASP A 22 4.55 -14.19 -15.65
CA ASP A 22 4.39 -14.05 -14.22
C ASP A 22 5.54 -13.18 -13.71
N LEU A 23 5.21 -11.98 -13.19
CA LEU A 23 6.16 -11.04 -12.60
C LEU A 23 6.51 -11.42 -11.16
N SER A 24 6.09 -12.60 -10.68
CA SER A 24 6.51 -13.15 -9.39
C SER A 24 8.04 -13.22 -9.25
N ALA A 25 8.75 -13.48 -10.36
CA ALA A 25 10.22 -13.44 -10.40
C ALA A 25 10.82 -12.05 -10.10
N CYS A 26 10.05 -10.97 -10.28
CA CYS A 26 10.43 -9.62 -9.90
C CYS A 26 9.99 -9.27 -8.45
N GLY A 27 9.56 -10.23 -7.64
CA GLY A 27 9.13 -9.96 -6.26
C GLY A 27 7.72 -9.36 -6.13
N ASN A 28 6.82 -9.64 -7.09
CA ASN A 28 5.42 -9.18 -7.09
C ASN A 28 5.24 -7.65 -7.08
N ILE A 29 6.22 -6.94 -7.60
CA ILE A 29 6.19 -5.50 -7.79
C ILE A 29 5.15 -5.05 -8.82
N HIS A 30 4.49 -3.94 -8.53
CA HIS A 30 3.50 -3.33 -9.41
C HIS A 30 4.18 -2.34 -10.35
N VAL A 31 4.52 -2.76 -11.58
CA VAL A 31 5.11 -1.88 -12.59
C VAL A 31 4.01 -1.27 -13.44
N GLU A 32 3.93 0.07 -13.45
CA GLU A 32 3.03 0.76 -14.37
C GLU A 32 3.56 0.67 -15.80
N ALA A 33 2.66 0.70 -16.80
CA ALA A 33 3.04 0.57 -18.21
C ALA A 33 3.98 1.68 -18.72
N GLU A 34 4.09 2.79 -18.00
CA GLU A 34 4.95 3.92 -18.32
C GLU A 34 6.24 3.94 -17.50
N ALA A 35 6.47 2.94 -16.65
CA ALA A 35 7.63 2.89 -15.77
C ALA A 35 8.94 2.81 -16.56
N LYS A 36 9.93 3.61 -16.14
CA LYS A 36 11.27 3.60 -16.72
C LYS A 36 12.16 2.69 -15.90
N CYS A 37 12.47 1.52 -16.46
CA CYS A 37 13.37 0.55 -15.86
C CYS A 37 14.78 0.67 -16.45
N ASP A 38 15.75 1.03 -15.61
CA ASP A 38 17.16 1.13 -15.97
C ASP A 38 17.97 0.04 -15.26
N LEU A 39 18.93 -0.54 -16.00
CA LEU A 39 19.90 -1.49 -15.46
C LEU A 39 21.09 -0.69 -14.94
N VAL A 40 21.20 -0.61 -13.62
CA VAL A 40 22.21 0.20 -12.96
C VAL A 40 23.51 -0.60 -12.83
N ASP A 41 24.60 0.01 -13.30
CA ASP A 41 25.94 -0.57 -13.22
C ASP A 41 26.33 -0.79 -11.75
N VAL A 42 27.04 -1.88 -11.50
CA VAL A 42 27.49 -2.39 -10.19
C VAL A 42 28.14 -1.29 -9.35
N LYS A 43 28.87 -0.37 -10.00
CA LYS A 43 29.56 0.74 -9.31
C LYS A 43 28.64 1.84 -8.79
N LEU A 44 27.46 2.05 -9.39
CA LEU A 44 26.46 3.00 -8.88
C LEU A 44 25.51 2.36 -7.86
N CYS A 45 25.40 1.04 -7.88
CA CYS A 45 24.48 0.28 -7.05
C CYS A 45 24.72 0.48 -5.55
N ASP A 46 25.98 0.48 -5.08
CA ASP A 46 26.32 0.69 -3.67
C ASP A 46 25.91 2.08 -3.14
N VAL A 47 26.04 3.11 -3.97
CA VAL A 47 25.66 4.49 -3.59
C VAL A 47 24.14 4.62 -3.49
N GLU A 48 23.42 3.89 -4.35
CA GLU A 48 21.97 3.88 -4.39
C GLU A 48 21.37 3.06 -3.23
N CYS A 49 22.02 1.97 -2.81
CA CYS A 49 21.67 1.25 -1.58
C CYS A 49 21.79 2.10 -0.31
N GLN A 50 22.48 3.24 -0.34
CA GLN A 50 22.51 4.17 0.80
C GLN A 50 21.39 5.21 0.75
N ASN A 51 20.82 5.46 -0.44
CA ASN A 51 19.82 6.49 -0.70
C ASN A 51 18.38 5.96 -0.81
N LEU A 52 18.15 4.64 -0.81
CA LEU A 52 16.77 4.13 -0.72
C LEU A 52 16.13 4.51 0.61
N SER A 53 14.89 4.99 0.52
CA SER A 53 13.97 5.02 1.65
C SER A 53 13.53 3.58 1.95
N PHE A 54 14.38 2.83 2.65
CA PHE A 54 13.98 1.56 3.27
C PHE A 54 12.99 1.77 4.41
N GLU A 55 12.95 3.00 4.94
CA GLU A 55 12.08 3.42 6.02
C GLU A 55 10.60 3.09 5.75
N ALA A 56 10.08 3.39 4.55
CA ALA A 56 8.68 3.11 4.21
C ALA A 56 8.38 1.60 4.16
N ALA A 57 9.30 0.79 3.61
CA ALA A 57 9.14 -0.67 3.55
C ALA A 57 9.20 -1.29 4.96
N CYS A 58 10.14 -0.82 5.77
CA CYS A 58 10.33 -1.29 7.14
C CYS A 58 9.20 -0.84 8.07
N HIS A 59 8.63 0.35 7.88
CA HIS A 59 7.49 0.83 8.68
C HIS A 59 6.26 -0.03 8.49
N ALA A 60 5.94 -0.40 7.24
CA ALA A 60 4.77 -1.22 6.95
C ALA A 60 4.90 -2.64 7.51
N GLU A 61 6.06 -3.28 7.32
CA GLU A 61 6.32 -4.64 7.83
C GLU A 61 6.40 -4.65 9.36
N GLY A 62 7.08 -3.66 9.94
CA GLY A 62 7.26 -3.52 11.38
C GLY A 62 5.94 -3.30 12.12
N TYR A 63 5.05 -2.48 11.58
CA TYR A 63 3.73 -2.26 12.21
C TYR A 63 2.95 -3.57 12.36
N ALA A 64 2.90 -4.40 11.31
CA ALA A 64 2.17 -5.66 11.35
C ALA A 64 2.76 -6.63 12.39
N GLU A 65 4.09 -6.80 12.40
CA GLU A 65 4.79 -7.70 13.33
C GLU A 65 4.65 -7.24 14.79
N CYS A 66 4.82 -5.93 15.02
CA CYS A 66 4.75 -5.33 16.35
C CYS A 66 3.33 -5.31 16.92
N SER A 67 2.32 -5.12 16.06
CA SER A 67 0.92 -5.18 16.49
C SER A 67 0.52 -6.57 17.02
N GLY A 68 1.11 -7.64 16.46
CA GLY A 68 0.84 -9.02 16.88
C GLY A 68 1.56 -9.44 18.16
N THR A 69 2.72 -8.85 18.45
CA THR A 69 3.54 -9.18 19.63
C THR A 69 3.18 -8.34 20.86
N CYS A 70 2.67 -7.12 20.65
CA CYS A 70 2.29 -6.20 21.71
C CYS A 70 0.82 -6.38 22.13
N SER A 71 0.49 -7.54 22.70
CA SER A 71 -0.81 -7.83 23.31
C SER A 71 -0.72 -7.87 24.84
N GLY A 72 0.17 -7.06 25.40
CA GLY A 72 0.58 -7.11 26.81
C GLY A 72 -0.59 -6.96 27.78
N HIS A 73 -0.38 -7.47 28.99
CA HIS A 73 -1.21 -7.16 30.15
C HIS A 73 -0.72 -5.85 30.79
N ALA A 74 -1.62 -5.15 31.48
CA ALA A 74 -1.28 -3.97 32.26
C ALA A 74 -0.08 -4.27 33.18
N SER A 75 0.94 -3.40 33.15
CA SER A 75 2.09 -3.56 34.04
C SER A 75 1.68 -3.35 35.49
N ALA A 76 2.19 -4.19 36.41
CA ALA A 76 1.90 -4.07 37.84
C ALA A 76 2.34 -2.70 38.40
N VAL A 77 3.39 -2.12 37.82
CA VAL A 77 3.90 -0.80 38.17
C VAL A 77 2.89 0.29 37.81
N CYS A 78 2.31 0.23 36.60
CA CYS A 78 1.30 1.21 36.19
C CYS A 78 0.02 1.10 37.03
N THR A 79 -0.46 -0.12 37.29
CA THR A 79 -1.66 -0.30 38.11
C THR A 79 -1.46 0.18 39.56
N ALA A 80 -0.22 0.16 40.06
CA ALA A 80 0.12 0.68 41.38
C ALA A 80 0.21 2.22 41.41
N SER A 81 0.47 2.87 40.28
CA SER A 81 0.51 4.33 40.16
C SER A 81 -0.86 4.97 39.95
N CYS A 82 -1.89 4.19 39.61
CA CYS A 82 -3.25 4.72 39.49
C CYS A 82 -3.78 5.20 40.84
N ASP A 83 -4.26 6.43 40.88
CA ASP A 83 -4.95 6.98 42.04
C ASP A 83 -6.41 6.49 42.07
N ILE A 84 -6.56 5.22 42.47
CA ILE A 84 -7.88 4.58 42.60
C ILE A 84 -8.75 5.33 43.61
N ASP A 85 -8.14 5.94 44.63
CA ASP A 85 -8.88 6.66 45.66
C ASP A 85 -9.45 7.97 45.11
N ALA A 86 -8.69 8.73 44.30
CA ALA A 86 -9.19 9.91 43.61
C ALA A 86 -10.31 9.58 42.62
N CYS A 87 -10.15 8.52 41.81
CA CYS A 87 -11.20 8.07 40.90
C CYS A 87 -12.45 7.63 41.68
N THR A 88 -12.28 6.89 42.77
CA THR A 88 -13.40 6.41 43.60
C THR A 88 -14.13 7.59 44.22
N ALA A 89 -13.41 8.61 44.72
CA ALA A 89 -14.02 9.81 45.25
C ALA A 89 -14.84 10.58 44.20
N GLN A 90 -14.36 10.67 42.95
CA GLN A 90 -15.13 11.28 41.85
C GLN A 90 -16.37 10.45 41.49
N CYS A 91 -16.23 9.13 41.45
CA CYS A 91 -17.35 8.23 41.16
C CYS A 91 -18.39 8.24 42.29
N ASP A 92 -17.98 8.34 43.55
CA ASP A 92 -18.89 8.36 44.71
C ASP A 92 -19.71 9.67 44.81
N VAL A 93 -19.23 10.76 44.21
CA VAL A 93 -19.97 12.03 44.14
C VAL A 93 -21.19 11.91 43.23
N ASP A 94 -21.08 11.18 42.12
CA ASP A 94 -22.21 10.93 41.21
C ASP A 94 -22.10 9.56 40.49
N PRO A 95 -22.40 8.45 41.20
CA PRO A 95 -22.26 7.10 40.68
C PRO A 95 -23.06 6.78 39.39
N PRO A 96 -24.30 7.28 39.21
CA PRO A 96 -25.07 6.98 38.01
C PRO A 96 -24.58 7.72 36.76
N SER A 97 -23.78 8.77 36.88
CA SER A 97 -23.18 9.47 35.73
C SER A 97 -21.75 9.02 35.40
N PHE A 98 -21.12 8.21 36.26
CA PHE A 98 -19.77 7.71 36.02
C PHE A 98 -19.73 6.68 34.88
N ASP A 99 -19.21 7.13 33.75
CA ASP A 99 -18.91 6.29 32.59
C ASP A 99 -17.42 5.90 32.59
N CYS A 100 -17.17 4.63 32.95
CA CYS A 100 -15.83 4.04 32.95
C CYS A 100 -15.12 4.19 31.61
N GLN A 101 -15.84 3.98 30.49
CA GLN A 101 -15.23 4.03 29.16
C GLN A 101 -14.84 5.46 28.80
N ALA A 102 -15.72 6.43 29.08
CA ALA A 102 -15.45 7.83 28.81
C ALA A 102 -14.29 8.37 29.65
N ASN A 103 -14.26 8.04 30.94
CA ASN A 103 -13.18 8.47 31.84
C ASN A 103 -11.84 7.85 31.41
N CYS A 104 -11.83 6.54 31.19
CA CYS A 104 -10.66 5.83 30.69
C CYS A 104 -10.13 6.44 29.40
N ALA A 105 -11.02 6.72 28.42
CA ALA A 105 -10.63 7.30 27.14
C ALA A 105 -10.04 8.71 27.27
N VAL A 106 -10.63 9.58 28.11
CA VAL A 106 -10.13 10.96 28.30
C VAL A 106 -8.73 10.97 28.92
N GLU A 107 -8.53 10.22 29.99
CA GLU A 107 -7.23 10.10 30.65
C GLU A 107 -6.20 9.43 29.72
N CYS A 108 -6.59 8.38 29.00
CA CYS A 108 -5.73 7.68 28.05
C CYS A 108 -5.29 8.59 26.89
N THR A 109 -6.22 9.32 26.26
CA THR A 109 -5.88 10.29 25.20
C THR A 109 -4.98 11.41 25.74
N GLY A 110 -5.22 11.88 26.97
CA GLY A 110 -4.35 12.87 27.62
C GLY A 110 -2.92 12.39 27.80
N ASN A 111 -2.73 11.19 28.35
CA ASN A 111 -1.41 10.58 28.51
C ASN A 111 -0.74 10.35 27.15
N CYS A 112 -1.50 9.87 26.16
CA CYS A 112 -0.96 9.63 24.84
C CYS A 112 -0.52 10.88 24.10
N SER A 113 -1.29 11.98 24.14
CA SER A 113 -0.81 13.23 23.57
C SER A 113 0.49 13.70 24.25
N ALA A 114 0.66 13.48 25.56
CA ALA A 114 1.89 13.81 26.27
C ALA A 114 3.06 12.89 25.89
N GLU A 115 2.85 11.58 25.78
CA GLU A 115 3.88 10.63 25.34
C GLU A 115 4.29 10.86 23.88
N CYS A 116 3.32 11.02 22.99
CA CYS A 116 3.54 11.34 21.58
C CYS A 116 4.27 12.68 21.45
N ALA A 117 3.92 13.69 22.25
CA ALA A 117 4.65 14.96 22.32
C ALA A 117 6.11 14.79 22.72
N ALA A 118 6.37 13.98 23.75
CA ALA A 118 7.72 13.77 24.26
C ALA A 118 8.61 12.99 23.27
N ARG A 119 8.02 12.06 22.51
CA ARG A 119 8.76 11.16 21.61
C ARG A 119 8.91 11.69 20.19
N CYS A 120 7.86 12.24 19.60
CA CYS A 120 7.88 12.72 18.22
C CYS A 120 8.57 14.08 18.04
N SER A 121 9.10 14.69 19.12
CA SER A 121 9.67 16.04 19.06
C SER A 121 8.68 17.02 18.37
N ASN A 122 9.18 17.95 17.55
CA ASN A 122 8.33 18.88 16.78
C ASN A 122 7.86 18.29 15.42
N ASP A 123 7.97 16.97 15.21
CA ASP A 123 7.47 16.34 13.99
C ASP A 123 5.95 16.15 14.06
N SER A 124 5.23 16.93 13.24
CA SER A 124 3.77 16.90 13.20
C SER A 124 3.20 15.63 12.58
N ALA A 125 3.93 14.98 11.67
CA ALA A 125 3.49 13.74 11.04
C ALA A 125 3.60 12.58 12.03
N CYS A 126 4.76 12.46 12.69
CA CYS A 126 4.94 11.48 13.77
C CYS A 126 3.89 11.66 14.87
N ARG A 127 3.63 12.91 15.29
CA ARG A 127 2.64 13.17 16.35
C ARG A 127 1.24 12.73 15.94
N ALA A 128 0.81 13.05 14.72
CA ALA A 128 -0.51 12.65 14.23
C ALA A 128 -0.65 11.11 14.12
N ASP A 129 0.38 10.43 13.64
CA ASP A 129 0.38 8.96 13.54
C ASP A 129 0.37 8.31 14.94
N CYS A 130 1.18 8.82 15.86
CA CYS A 130 1.24 8.35 17.25
C CYS A 130 -0.10 8.56 17.97
N GLU A 131 -0.71 9.75 17.83
CA GLU A 131 -2.01 10.06 18.42
C GLU A 131 -3.11 9.19 17.82
N GLY A 132 -3.12 8.98 16.50
CA GLY A 132 -4.11 8.13 15.84
C GLY A 132 -4.03 6.66 16.30
N VAL A 133 -2.81 6.10 16.39
CA VAL A 133 -2.62 4.73 16.90
C VAL A 133 -3.00 4.63 18.37
N CYS A 134 -2.62 5.63 19.17
CA CYS A 134 -2.98 5.60 20.58
C CYS A 134 -4.49 5.74 20.78
N GLU A 135 -5.17 6.69 20.16
CA GLU A 135 -6.62 6.87 20.34
C GLU A 135 -7.40 5.60 19.99
N ALA A 136 -7.03 4.93 18.89
CA ALA A 136 -7.62 3.65 18.51
C ALA A 136 -7.40 2.57 19.58
N THR A 137 -6.18 2.51 20.13
CA THR A 137 -5.80 1.56 21.19
C THR A 137 -6.53 1.87 22.50
N CYS A 138 -6.54 3.14 22.92
CA CYS A 138 -7.30 3.65 24.07
C CYS A 138 -8.76 3.24 24.00
N GLN A 139 -9.43 3.53 22.88
CA GLN A 139 -10.85 3.20 22.72
C GLN A 139 -11.09 1.69 22.80
N GLY A 140 -10.21 0.88 22.20
CA GLY A 140 -10.31 -0.57 22.22
C GLY A 140 -10.12 -1.16 23.62
N ASP A 141 -9.01 -0.83 24.28
CA ASP A 141 -8.63 -1.41 25.58
C ASP A 141 -9.48 -0.87 26.72
N CYS A 142 -9.80 0.44 26.75
CA CYS A 142 -10.74 1.01 27.72
C CYS A 142 -12.13 0.37 27.61
N LYS A 143 -12.62 0.20 26.38
CA LYS A 143 -13.91 -0.47 26.15
C LYS A 143 -13.85 -1.92 26.62
N ALA A 144 -12.77 -2.65 26.31
CA ALA A 144 -12.62 -4.04 26.73
C ALA A 144 -12.60 -4.17 28.26
N ALA A 145 -11.81 -3.34 28.95
CA ALA A 145 -11.70 -3.35 30.40
C ALA A 145 -13.01 -2.95 31.10
N CYS A 146 -13.65 -1.87 30.64
CA CYS A 146 -14.91 -1.41 31.22
C CYS A 146 -16.10 -2.30 30.88
N SER A 147 -16.12 -2.97 29.71
CA SER A 147 -17.19 -3.92 29.34
C SER A 147 -17.13 -5.22 30.14
N ALA A 148 -15.95 -5.61 30.61
CA ALA A 148 -15.78 -6.75 31.51
C ALA A 148 -16.30 -6.44 32.94
N THR A 149 -16.53 -5.16 33.26
CA THR A 149 -17.02 -4.71 34.56
C THR A 149 -18.54 -4.60 34.54
N PRO A 150 -19.27 -5.34 35.40
CA PRO A 150 -20.73 -5.28 35.40
C PRO A 150 -21.23 -3.89 35.83
N PRO A 151 -22.40 -3.43 35.34
CA PRO A 151 -22.97 -2.13 35.71
C PRO A 151 -23.20 -1.95 37.22
N SER A 152 -23.40 -3.07 37.94
CA SER A 152 -23.58 -3.14 39.39
C SER A 152 -22.27 -3.11 40.18
N ALA A 153 -21.11 -3.07 39.52
CA ALA A 153 -19.83 -2.95 40.18
C ALA A 153 -19.75 -1.62 40.94
N ASN A 154 -19.12 -1.66 42.13
CA ASN A 154 -18.89 -0.45 42.89
C ASN A 154 -17.86 0.47 42.20
N CYS A 155 -17.80 1.73 42.64
CA CYS A 155 -16.91 2.73 42.08
C CYS A 155 -15.45 2.28 42.03
N ARG A 156 -14.98 1.65 43.11
CA ARG A 156 -13.61 1.11 43.18
C ARG A 156 -13.32 0.09 42.06
N ALA A 157 -14.23 -0.83 41.79
CA ALA A 157 -14.06 -1.82 40.73
C ALA A 157 -14.08 -1.18 39.33
N LYS A 158 -14.94 -0.19 39.08
CA LYS A 158 -14.95 0.57 37.82
C LYS A 158 -13.65 1.35 37.63
N CYS A 159 -13.17 2.02 38.67
CA CYS A 159 -11.90 2.75 38.66
C CYS A 159 -10.70 1.83 38.43
N GLN A 160 -10.71 0.65 39.06
CA GLN A 160 -9.66 -0.35 38.83
C GLN A 160 -9.67 -0.83 37.38
N ALA A 161 -10.84 -1.11 36.79
CA ALA A 161 -10.94 -1.51 35.39
C ALA A 161 -10.48 -0.40 34.42
N SER A 162 -10.85 0.87 34.70
CA SER A 162 -10.37 2.02 33.93
C SER A 162 -8.84 2.12 33.96
N CYS A 163 -8.26 2.04 35.16
CA CYS A 163 -6.82 2.01 35.36
C CYS A 163 -6.14 0.85 34.61
N GLU A 164 -6.67 -0.37 34.74
CA GLU A 164 -6.13 -1.55 34.03
C GLU A 164 -6.19 -1.35 32.51
N GLY A 165 -7.26 -0.75 31.99
CA GLY A 165 -7.40 -0.39 30.59
C GLY A 165 -6.30 0.58 30.13
N GLN A 166 -6.11 1.69 30.84
CA GLN A 166 -5.07 2.68 30.53
C GLN A 166 -3.67 2.08 30.59
N CYS A 167 -3.38 1.35 31.66
CA CYS A 167 -2.07 0.72 31.83
C CYS A 167 -1.75 -0.30 30.75
N ARG A 168 -2.78 -0.96 30.21
CA ARG A 168 -2.64 -1.85 29.07
C ARG A 168 -2.28 -1.07 27.81
N VAL A 169 -2.93 0.07 27.57
CA VAL A 169 -2.63 0.94 26.43
C VAL A 169 -1.20 1.46 26.52
N GLU A 170 -0.77 1.99 27.66
CA GLU A 170 0.60 2.47 27.87
C GLU A 170 1.62 1.36 27.62
N SER A 171 1.36 0.15 28.14
CA SER A 171 2.25 -0.99 27.94
C SER A 171 2.28 -1.44 26.47
N ASN A 172 1.13 -1.44 25.79
CA ASN A 172 1.02 -1.81 24.37
C ASN A 172 1.67 -0.76 23.46
N LEU A 173 1.49 0.53 23.75
CA LEU A 173 2.09 1.62 23.00
C LEU A 173 3.62 1.63 23.18
N ALA A 174 4.10 1.54 24.42
CA ALA A 174 5.52 1.44 24.70
C ALA A 174 6.15 0.22 24.01
N CYS A 175 5.48 -0.93 24.05
CA CYS A 175 5.88 -2.14 23.33
C CYS A 175 5.92 -1.90 21.82
N GLN A 176 4.84 -1.36 21.22
CA GLN A 176 4.77 -1.15 19.78
C GLN A 176 5.87 -0.23 19.30
N MET A 177 6.14 0.85 20.04
CA MET A 177 7.20 1.77 19.69
C MET A 177 8.60 1.17 19.84
N SER A 178 8.85 0.42 20.93
CA SER A 178 10.14 -0.27 21.12
C SER A 178 10.35 -1.29 20.01
N CYS A 179 9.31 -2.08 19.71
CA CYS A 179 9.34 -3.06 18.64
C CYS A 179 9.55 -2.39 17.28
N GLN A 180 8.89 -1.27 16.97
CA GLN A 180 9.10 -0.57 15.70
C GLN A 180 10.52 -0.03 15.56
N SER A 181 11.11 0.52 16.62
CA SER A 181 12.50 0.96 16.63
C SER A 181 13.47 -0.20 16.36
N ASP A 182 13.31 -1.30 17.08
CA ASP A 182 14.17 -2.49 16.93
C ASP A 182 13.98 -3.15 15.55
N PHE A 183 12.72 -3.23 15.11
CA PHE A 183 12.37 -3.76 13.80
C PHE A 183 12.94 -2.90 12.69
N GLN A 184 12.81 -1.57 12.78
CA GLN A 184 13.33 -0.65 11.77
C GLN A 184 14.84 -0.78 11.63
N ALA A 185 15.59 -0.80 12.74
CA ALA A 185 17.04 -0.99 12.69
C ALA A 185 17.42 -2.34 12.07
N GLY A 186 16.73 -3.42 12.43
CA GLY A 186 16.96 -4.75 11.90
C GLY A 186 16.59 -4.87 10.41
N CYS A 187 15.46 -4.30 10.02
CA CYS A 187 14.95 -4.29 8.65
C CYS A 187 15.85 -3.46 7.73
N GLU A 188 16.28 -2.26 8.15
CA GLU A 188 17.22 -1.44 7.39
C GLU A 188 18.56 -2.16 7.20
N ALA A 189 19.09 -2.79 8.24
CA ALA A 189 20.32 -3.56 8.14
C ALA A 189 20.17 -4.74 7.17
N ARG A 190 19.04 -5.45 7.22
CA ARG A 190 18.71 -6.57 6.32
C ARG A 190 18.58 -6.11 4.87
N LEU A 191 17.82 -5.04 4.61
CA LEU A 191 17.60 -4.52 3.27
C LEU A 191 18.88 -3.92 2.68
N ARG A 192 19.65 -3.14 3.46
CA ARG A 192 20.97 -2.64 3.04
C ARG A 192 21.95 -3.78 2.76
N GLY A 193 22.02 -4.77 3.65
CA GLY A 193 22.89 -5.93 3.46
C GLY A 193 22.53 -6.75 2.23
N GLY A 194 21.24 -6.98 1.99
CA GLY A 194 20.73 -7.63 0.78
C GLY A 194 21.06 -6.83 -0.48
N CYS A 195 20.80 -5.52 -0.46
CA CYS A 195 21.10 -4.61 -1.57
C CYS A 195 22.59 -4.61 -1.91
N THR A 196 23.49 -4.45 -0.93
CA THR A 196 24.95 -4.52 -1.15
C THR A 196 25.39 -5.89 -1.68
N ALA A 197 24.85 -6.98 -1.14
CA ALA A 197 25.18 -8.32 -1.63
C ALA A 197 24.78 -8.50 -3.11
N GLU A 198 23.60 -8.02 -3.49
CA GLU A 198 23.15 -8.02 -4.89
C GLU A 198 23.98 -7.09 -5.78
N CYS A 199 24.40 -5.92 -5.27
CA CYS A 199 25.29 -5.01 -5.99
C CYS A 199 26.66 -5.61 -6.29
N THR A 200 27.18 -6.53 -5.48
CA THR A 200 28.43 -7.24 -5.81
C THR A 200 28.29 -8.27 -6.92
N SER A 201 27.05 -8.58 -7.34
CA SER A 201 26.80 -9.42 -8.51
C SER A 201 27.26 -8.71 -9.78
N PRO A 202 27.97 -9.39 -10.71
CA PRO A 202 28.44 -8.79 -11.96
C PRO A 202 27.31 -8.35 -12.92
N ARG A 203 26.04 -8.58 -12.55
CA ARG A 203 24.87 -8.39 -13.42
C ARG A 203 24.15 -7.06 -13.20
N GLY A 204 24.54 -6.28 -12.18
CA GLY A 204 23.86 -5.03 -11.83
C GLY A 204 22.46 -5.25 -11.23
N VAL A 205 21.72 -4.17 -11.03
CA VAL A 205 20.35 -4.18 -10.46
C VAL A 205 19.38 -3.46 -11.39
N VAL A 206 18.12 -3.87 -11.39
CA VAL A 206 17.06 -3.21 -12.16
C VAL A 206 16.32 -2.23 -11.25
N LYS A 207 16.30 -0.95 -11.63
CA LYS A 207 15.49 0.09 -10.97
C LYS A 207 14.38 0.53 -11.91
N CYS A 208 13.12 0.52 -11.47
CA CYS A 208 11.99 1.10 -12.19
C CYS A 208 11.48 2.33 -11.44
N ASP A 209 11.41 3.49 -12.10
CA ASP A 209 10.97 4.77 -11.53
C ASP A 209 11.69 5.15 -10.22
N GLY A 210 12.97 4.77 -10.14
CA GLY A 210 13.80 5.00 -8.96
C GLY A 210 13.62 3.98 -7.83
N GLN A 211 12.64 3.08 -7.93
CA GLN A 211 12.45 1.97 -6.98
C GLN A 211 13.22 0.72 -7.43
N TYR A 212 13.68 -0.07 -6.47
CA TYR A 212 14.37 -1.35 -6.72
C TYR A 212 13.37 -2.48 -6.91
N VAL A 213 13.68 -3.37 -7.86
CA VAL A 213 12.70 -4.30 -8.45
C VAL A 213 13.20 -5.74 -8.46
N ASP A 214 14.46 -5.97 -8.09
CA ASP A 214 15.00 -7.31 -7.88
C ASP A 214 15.24 -7.52 -6.38
N HIS A 215 14.51 -8.46 -5.80
CA HIS A 215 14.76 -8.98 -4.47
C HIS A 215 14.94 -10.49 -4.62
N GLY A 216 16.18 -10.97 -4.51
CA GLY A 216 16.53 -12.39 -4.55
C GLY A 216 17.53 -12.80 -5.63
N GLY A 217 18.14 -11.85 -6.36
CA GLY A 217 19.09 -12.15 -7.43
C GLY A 217 18.46 -12.73 -8.70
N ASN A 218 17.18 -12.43 -8.92
CA ASN A 218 16.38 -12.92 -10.05
C ASN A 218 16.36 -11.91 -11.21
N ALA A 219 17.24 -10.91 -11.24
CA ALA A 219 17.29 -9.87 -12.27
C ALA A 219 17.16 -10.42 -13.68
N GLN A 220 17.81 -11.54 -14.01
CA GLN A 220 17.70 -12.12 -15.34
C GLN A 220 16.32 -12.70 -15.61
N GLU A 221 15.74 -13.44 -14.67
CA GLU A 221 14.38 -13.97 -14.80
C GLU A 221 13.34 -12.85 -14.88
N CYS A 222 13.54 -11.78 -14.10
CA CYS A 222 12.71 -10.58 -14.16
C CYS A 222 12.84 -9.84 -15.50
N LEU A 223 14.07 -9.65 -16.01
CA LEU A 223 14.31 -9.04 -17.32
C LEU A 223 13.75 -9.90 -18.45
N ASP A 224 13.88 -11.22 -18.36
CA ASP A 224 13.34 -12.17 -19.33
C ASP A 224 11.81 -12.15 -19.30
N ALA A 225 11.20 -12.05 -18.11
CA ALA A 225 9.75 -11.90 -17.94
C ALA A 225 9.25 -10.56 -18.52
N ILE A 226 9.96 -9.45 -18.25
CA ILE A 226 9.63 -8.13 -18.81
C ILE A 226 9.80 -8.12 -20.35
N ALA A 227 10.87 -8.73 -20.86
CA ALA A 227 11.11 -8.86 -22.30
C ALA A 227 10.05 -9.73 -22.98
N ALA A 228 9.66 -10.84 -22.35
CA ALA A 228 8.55 -11.67 -22.79
C ALA A 228 7.23 -10.90 -22.79
N TRP A 229 6.98 -10.08 -21.77
CA TRP A 229 5.79 -9.22 -21.69
C TRP A 229 5.77 -8.16 -22.79
N LYS A 230 6.89 -7.48 -23.05
CA LYS A 230 7.02 -6.50 -24.13
C LYS A 230 6.75 -7.11 -25.51
N ASN A 231 7.14 -8.36 -25.71
CA ASN A 231 6.87 -9.09 -26.96
C ASN A 231 5.41 -9.58 -27.04
N ALA A 232 4.73 -9.76 -25.90
CA ALA A 232 3.33 -10.16 -25.83
C ALA A 232 2.35 -8.98 -25.98
N VAL A 233 2.76 -7.76 -25.60
CA VAL A 233 1.93 -6.55 -25.70
C VAL A 233 2.18 -5.85 -27.04
N ASN A 234 1.30 -6.11 -28.01
CA ASN A 234 1.32 -5.43 -29.30
C ASN A 234 0.44 -4.16 -29.24
N VAL A 235 1.08 -3.00 -29.11
CA VAL A 235 0.40 -1.69 -29.17
C VAL A 235 0.44 -1.19 -30.61
N SER A 236 -0.69 -1.26 -31.31
CA SER A 236 -0.82 -0.70 -32.65
C SER A 236 -1.59 0.63 -32.60
N ALA A 237 -0.89 1.72 -32.85
CA ALA A 237 -1.49 3.03 -33.07
C ALA A 237 -1.37 3.38 -34.57
N SER A 238 -2.49 3.70 -35.21
CA SER A 238 -2.50 4.18 -36.58
C SER A 238 -3.24 5.52 -36.65
N GLY A 239 -2.62 6.48 -37.31
CA GLY A 239 -3.17 7.80 -37.51
C GLY A 239 -3.11 8.15 -39.00
N SER A 240 -4.16 8.77 -39.50
CA SER A 240 -4.15 9.34 -40.85
C SER A 240 -4.62 10.79 -40.78
N ALA A 241 -3.95 11.64 -41.55
CA ALA A 241 -4.30 13.04 -41.69
C ALA A 241 -4.51 13.34 -43.17
N SER A 242 -5.60 14.02 -43.48
CA SER A 242 -5.87 14.54 -44.81
C SER A 242 -6.19 16.01 -44.73
N GLY A 243 -5.63 16.78 -45.67
CA GLY A 243 -5.82 18.22 -45.75
C GLY A 243 -6.14 18.63 -47.17
N SER A 244 -7.03 19.61 -47.33
CA SER A 244 -7.28 20.25 -48.61
C SER A 244 -7.29 21.77 -48.45
N CYS A 245 -6.73 22.46 -49.43
CA CYS A 245 -6.72 23.92 -49.47
C CYS A 245 -7.39 24.39 -50.75
N LYS A 246 -8.37 25.30 -50.63
CA LYS A 246 -9.01 25.96 -51.76
C LYS A 246 -9.26 27.43 -51.46
N ASN A 247 -8.86 28.30 -52.38
CA ASN A 247 -9.07 29.75 -52.32
C ASN A 247 -8.58 30.39 -50.99
N GLY A 248 -7.37 30.04 -50.56
CA GLY A 248 -6.77 30.59 -49.33
C GLY A 248 -7.40 30.10 -48.03
N LYS A 249 -8.34 29.14 -48.07
CA LYS A 249 -8.83 28.39 -46.90
C LYS A 249 -8.34 26.96 -46.96
N CYS A 250 -7.74 26.50 -45.87
CA CYS A 250 -7.33 25.12 -45.69
C CYS A 250 -8.19 24.47 -44.61
N GLU A 251 -8.68 23.26 -44.89
CA GLU A 251 -9.37 22.40 -43.95
C GLU A 251 -8.62 21.08 -43.85
N GLY A 252 -8.35 20.65 -42.62
CA GLY A 252 -7.69 19.39 -42.32
C GLY A 252 -8.57 18.52 -41.43
N ARG A 253 -8.52 17.21 -41.63
CA ARG A 253 -9.08 16.21 -40.74
C ARG A 253 -7.97 15.24 -40.36
N ALA A 254 -7.92 14.91 -39.08
CA ALA A 254 -7.07 13.86 -38.55
C ALA A 254 -7.95 12.83 -37.86
N GLU A 255 -7.71 11.56 -38.16
CA GLU A 255 -8.34 10.43 -37.47
C GLU A 255 -7.24 9.55 -36.89
N GLY A 256 -7.35 9.24 -35.60
CA GLY A 256 -6.46 8.34 -34.89
C GLY A 256 -7.24 7.15 -34.35
N LYS A 257 -6.67 5.96 -34.48
CA LYS A 257 -7.14 4.75 -33.81
C LYS A 257 -5.97 4.14 -33.04
N ALA A 258 -6.14 3.99 -31.74
CA ALA A 258 -5.27 3.20 -30.90
C ALA A 258 -6.02 1.91 -30.53
N SER A 259 -5.39 0.76 -30.73
CA SER A 259 -5.86 -0.50 -30.18
C SER A 259 -4.72 -1.14 -29.40
N VAL A 260 -5.02 -1.48 -28.15
CA VAL A 260 -4.17 -2.30 -27.30
C VAL A 260 -4.81 -3.68 -27.26
N SER A 261 -4.15 -4.67 -27.84
CA SER A 261 -4.55 -6.07 -27.68
C SER A 261 -3.63 -6.71 -26.65
N CYS A 262 -4.09 -6.79 -25.40
CA CYS A 262 -3.45 -7.63 -24.39
C CYS A 262 -4.16 -8.99 -24.40
N ALA A 263 -3.47 -10.02 -24.89
CA ALA A 263 -3.94 -11.40 -24.72
C ALA A 263 -3.59 -11.86 -23.29
N ILE A 264 -4.25 -11.29 -22.27
CA ILE A 264 -4.11 -11.77 -20.89
C ILE A 264 -5.02 -12.98 -20.74
N GLY A 265 -4.51 -14.15 -21.13
CA GLY A 265 -5.06 -15.41 -20.66
C GLY A 265 -4.72 -15.51 -19.18
N ARG A 266 -5.68 -15.25 -18.29
CA ARG A 266 -5.58 -15.78 -16.93
C ARG A 266 -5.66 -17.29 -17.07
N ASP A 267 -4.58 -18.01 -16.74
CA ASP A 267 -4.67 -19.42 -16.40
C ASP A 267 -5.65 -19.53 -15.24
N ARG A 268 -6.91 -19.82 -15.57
CA ARG A 268 -7.96 -20.17 -14.62
C ARG A 268 -7.92 -21.67 -14.46
N ASP A 269 -7.67 -22.11 -13.23
CA ASP A 269 -8.02 -23.44 -12.75
C ASP A 269 -9.39 -23.89 -13.30
N PRO A 270 -9.56 -25.16 -13.69
CA PRO A 270 -10.77 -25.67 -14.36
C PRO A 270 -11.99 -25.85 -13.43
N GLY A 271 -12.23 -24.93 -12.48
CA GLY A 271 -13.24 -25.09 -11.43
C GLY A 271 -14.31 -24.00 -11.26
N SER A 272 -14.22 -22.83 -11.91
CA SER A 272 -15.17 -21.74 -11.65
C SER A 272 -15.72 -21.10 -12.93
N ALA A 273 -16.95 -21.47 -13.26
CA ALA A 273 -17.75 -20.87 -14.32
C ALA A 273 -18.39 -19.59 -13.81
N THR A 274 -17.86 -18.42 -14.18
CA THR A 274 -18.63 -17.17 -14.27
C THR A 274 -17.96 -16.14 -15.20
N GLY A 275 -18.73 -15.75 -16.23
CA GLY A 275 -18.92 -14.36 -16.65
C GLY A 275 -17.76 -13.60 -17.32
N LEU A 276 -17.80 -13.54 -18.64
CA LEU A 276 -17.19 -12.48 -19.47
C LEU A 276 -18.04 -11.20 -19.39
N ALA A 277 -17.39 -10.05 -19.18
CA ALA A 277 -17.78 -8.77 -19.79
C ALA A 277 -16.64 -7.76 -19.59
N PHE A 278 -15.84 -7.49 -20.64
CA PHE A 278 -15.03 -6.28 -20.69
C PHE A 278 -15.63 -5.30 -21.70
N LEU A 279 -15.78 -4.08 -21.20
CA LEU A 279 -16.32 -2.88 -21.82
C LEU A 279 -15.42 -2.40 -22.96
N ALA A 280 -16.02 -2.20 -24.14
CA ALA A 280 -15.43 -1.37 -25.19
C ALA A 280 -15.68 0.11 -24.87
N PHE A 281 -14.68 0.80 -24.33
CA PHE A 281 -14.71 2.26 -24.24
C PHE A 281 -14.26 2.87 -25.58
N GLY A 282 -15.21 3.35 -26.37
CA GLY A 282 -14.96 4.24 -27.49
C GLY A 282 -14.89 5.69 -27.00
N MET A 283 -13.71 6.31 -27.03
CA MET A 283 -13.59 7.76 -26.78
C MET A 283 -14.02 8.55 -28.03
N ALA A 284 -15.09 9.33 -27.88
CA ALA A 284 -15.53 10.33 -28.85
C ALA A 284 -14.57 11.53 -28.88
N GLY A 285 -14.32 12.04 -30.08
CA GLY A 285 -13.22 12.96 -30.40
C GLY A 285 -13.33 14.39 -29.85
N VAL A 286 -12.15 14.99 -29.71
CA VAL A 286 -11.91 16.41 -29.39
C VAL A 286 -12.23 17.27 -30.62
N ALA A 287 -13.28 18.08 -30.54
CA ALA A 287 -13.58 19.11 -31.53
C ALA A 287 -12.82 20.41 -31.20
N TYR A 288 -11.74 20.69 -31.92
CA TYR A 288 -10.99 21.95 -31.81
C TYR A 288 -11.67 23.05 -32.64
N ARG A 289 -12.41 23.96 -31.99
CA ARG A 289 -13.01 25.14 -32.64
C ARG A 289 -11.98 26.28 -32.71
N ARG A 290 -11.31 26.43 -33.85
CA ARG A 290 -10.38 27.54 -34.12
C ARG A 290 -11.15 28.85 -34.29
N LEU A 291 -11.02 29.76 -33.32
CA LEU A 291 -11.47 31.15 -33.43
C LEU A 291 -10.65 31.88 -34.50
N ARG A 292 -11.33 32.40 -35.52
CA ARG A 292 -10.77 33.30 -36.54
C ARG A 292 -10.64 34.70 -35.96
N ARG A 293 -9.42 35.23 -35.85
CA ARG A 293 -9.18 36.67 -35.77
C ARG A 293 -9.47 37.29 -37.15
N ARG A 294 -10.20 38.41 -37.14
CA ARG A 294 -10.08 39.45 -38.16
C ARG A 294 -8.88 40.32 -37.80
#